data_AF-A0A973CQZ7-F1
#
_entry.id   AF-A0A973CQZ7-F1
#
_cell.length_a   1.000
_cell.length_b   1.000
_cell.length_c   1.000
_cell.angle_alpha   90.00
_cell.angle_beta   90.00
_cell.angle_gamma   90.00
#
_symmetry.space_group_name_H-M   'P 1'
#
loop_
_entity.id
_entity.type
_entity.pdbx_description
1 polymer ?
#
loop_
_entity_poly.entity_id
_entity_poly.type
_entity_poly.pdbx_seq_one_letter_code
_entity_poly.pdbx_strand_id
1 'polypeptide(L)'
;MKRNLTADEIAEHIDKIDKIGYTILKNVIPKEAIAEMAAAFEPVWTENLDKIMNDPNRGSMRHYITLPFTRPFYQDTYHGNGDLFAIARAILGDDAYAMQFASDTPAKGSIYQDWHSD
;
A
#
# COMPACT_ATOMS: atom_id res chain seq x y z
N MET A 1 -6.67 -7.45 -14.82
CA MET A 1 -6.32 -7.31 -16.26
C MET A 1 -5.14 -6.35 -16.31
N LYS A 2 -3.99 -6.74 -16.87
CA LYS A 2 -2.85 -5.83 -17.00
C LYS A 2 -3.27 -4.70 -17.94
N ARG A 3 -3.50 -3.51 -17.39
CA ARG A 3 -3.57 -2.29 -18.17
C ARG A 3 -2.13 -1.87 -18.45
N ASN A 4 -1.91 -1.27 -19.61
CA ASN A 4 -0.65 -0.67 -20.00
C ASN A 4 -1.04 0.76 -20.37
N LEU A 5 -0.84 1.70 -19.45
CA LEU A 5 -1.18 3.10 -19.67
C LEU A 5 -0.39 3.66 -20.85
N THR A 6 -1.02 4.54 -21.62
CA THR A 6 -0.33 5.32 -22.65
C THR A 6 0.58 6.38 -22.01
N ALA A 7 1.48 6.95 -22.80
CA ALA A 7 2.32 8.07 -22.35
C ALA A 7 1.47 9.26 -21.88
N ASP A 8 0.36 9.55 -22.58
CA ASP A 8 -0.55 10.64 -22.21
C ASP A 8 -1.29 10.35 -20.89
N GLU A 9 -1.73 9.10 -20.68
CA GLU A 9 -2.35 8.69 -19.41
C GLU A 9 -1.34 8.79 -18.25
N ILE A 10 -0.08 8.37 -18.46
CA ILE A 10 0.99 8.52 -17.46
C ILE A 10 1.22 10.01 -17.15
N ALA A 11 1.30 10.87 -18.17
CA ALA A 11 1.48 12.31 -17.99
C ALA A 11 0.31 12.93 -17.19
N GLU A 12 -0.93 12.51 -17.43
CA GLU A 12 -2.10 12.95 -16.66
C GLU A 12 -2.01 12.54 -15.18
N HIS A 13 -1.52 11.33 -14.90
CA HIS A 13 -1.29 10.87 -13.53
C HIS A 13 -0.18 11.69 -12.83
N ILE A 14 0.90 12.02 -13.53
CA ILE A 14 1.98 12.86 -13.01
C ILE A 14 1.48 14.28 -12.72
N ASP A 15 0.74 14.90 -13.64
CA ASP A 15 0.18 16.24 -13.46
C ASP A 15 -0.75 16.33 -12.23
N LYS A 16 -1.53 15.27 -11.99
CA LYS A 16 -2.36 15.16 -10.77
C LYS A 16 -1.52 15.08 -9.50
N ILE A 17 -0.43 14.29 -9.51
CA ILE A 17 0.46 14.18 -8.35
C ILE A 17 1.11 15.53 -8.06
N ASP A 18 1.61 16.23 -9.09
CA ASP A 18 2.24 17.56 -8.94
C ASP A 18 1.27 18.59 -8.35
N LYS A 19 0.01 18.62 -8.81
CA LYS A 19 -0.97 19.62 -8.39
C LYS A 19 -1.72 19.29 -7.10
N ILE A 20 -1.97 18.02 -6.82
CA ILE A 20 -2.87 17.56 -5.74
C ILE A 20 -2.12 16.73 -4.68
N GLY A 21 -0.98 16.16 -5.03
CA GLY A 21 -0.16 15.31 -4.14
C GLY A 21 -0.45 13.81 -4.25
N TYR A 22 -1.43 13.38 -5.04
CA TYR A 22 -1.73 11.96 -5.25
C TYR A 22 -2.47 11.67 -6.55
N THR A 23 -2.53 10.40 -6.95
CA THR A 23 -3.36 9.92 -8.06
C THR A 23 -3.95 8.54 -7.75
N ILE A 24 -5.01 8.15 -8.45
CA ILE A 24 -5.73 6.89 -8.19
C ILE A 24 -5.78 6.04 -9.45
N LEU A 25 -5.22 4.84 -9.36
CA LEU A 25 -5.42 3.76 -10.33
C LEU A 25 -6.52 2.82 -9.82
N LYS A 26 -7.64 2.78 -10.52
CA LYS A 26 -8.79 1.95 -10.12
C LYS A 26 -8.67 0.53 -10.70
N ASN A 27 -9.18 -0.46 -9.95
CA ASN A 27 -9.29 -1.84 -10.40
C ASN A 27 -7.95 -2.50 -10.80
N VAL A 28 -6.87 -2.11 -10.15
CA VAL A 28 -5.51 -2.62 -10.42
C VAL A 28 -5.34 -4.05 -9.94
N ILE A 29 -5.78 -4.32 -8.71
CA ILE A 29 -5.54 -5.59 -8.03
C ILE A 29 -6.78 -6.49 -8.21
N PRO A 30 -6.63 -7.73 -8.73
CA PRO A 30 -7.71 -8.72 -8.80
C PRO A 30 -8.27 -9.04 -7.41
N LYS A 31 -9.58 -9.28 -7.34
CA LYS A 31 -10.27 -9.56 -6.06
C LYS A 31 -9.76 -10.85 -5.40
N GLU A 32 -9.34 -11.81 -6.20
CA GLU A 32 -8.83 -13.11 -5.75
C GLU A 32 -7.49 -12.93 -5.01
N ALA A 33 -6.62 -12.07 -5.53
CA ALA A 33 -5.37 -11.72 -4.86
C ALA A 33 -5.63 -10.98 -3.53
N ILE A 34 -6.61 -10.07 -3.51
CA ILE A 34 -7.04 -9.38 -2.28
C ILE A 34 -7.51 -10.39 -1.23
N ALA A 35 -8.32 -11.37 -1.62
CA ALA A 35 -8.79 -12.41 -0.72
C ALA A 35 -7.65 -13.29 -0.19
N GLU A 36 -6.69 -13.65 -1.05
CA GLU A 36 -5.50 -14.42 -0.65
C GLU A 36 -4.64 -13.65 0.37
N MET A 37 -4.34 -12.37 0.10
CA MET A 37 -3.58 -11.53 1.03
C MET A 37 -4.32 -11.33 2.35
N ALA A 38 -5.64 -11.10 2.32
CA ALA A 38 -6.45 -10.96 3.53
C ALA A 38 -6.44 -12.24 4.37
N ALA A 39 -6.61 -13.41 3.74
CA ALA A 39 -6.54 -14.70 4.44
C ALA A 39 -5.17 -14.95 5.08
N ALA A 40 -4.09 -14.56 4.41
CA ALA A 40 -2.74 -14.67 4.95
C ALA A 40 -2.41 -13.63 6.02
N PHE A 41 -3.10 -12.48 6.02
CA PHE A 41 -2.93 -11.45 7.03
C PHE A 41 -3.64 -11.79 8.35
N GLU A 42 -4.65 -12.68 8.34
CA GLU A 42 -5.42 -13.02 9.55
C GLU A 42 -4.55 -13.56 10.73
N PRO A 43 -3.57 -14.45 10.51
CA PRO A 43 -2.65 -14.85 11.58
C PRO A 43 -1.79 -13.67 12.07
N VAL A 44 -1.29 -12.83 11.15
CA VAL A 44 -0.48 -11.64 11.48
C VAL A 44 -1.29 -10.66 12.33
N TRP A 45 -2.55 -10.44 11.95
CA TRP A 45 -3.50 -9.65 12.74
C TRP A 45 -3.66 -10.22 14.15
N THR A 46 -3.98 -11.51 14.25
CA THR A 46 -4.20 -12.19 15.53
C THR A 46 -2.99 -12.08 16.46
N GLU A 47 -1.78 -12.28 15.93
CA GLU A 47 -0.52 -12.17 16.69
C GLU A 47 -0.21 -10.75 17.17
N ASN A 48 -0.77 -9.72 16.51
CA ASN A 48 -0.53 -8.32 16.86
C ASN A 48 -1.67 -7.68 17.66
N LEU A 49 -2.78 -8.38 17.91
CA LEU A 49 -3.93 -7.85 18.66
C LEU A 49 -3.53 -7.29 20.02
N ASP A 50 -2.72 -8.03 20.79
CA ASP A 50 -2.30 -7.59 22.12
C ASP A 50 -1.49 -6.30 22.07
N LYS A 51 -0.62 -6.14 21.07
CA LYS A 51 0.14 -4.90 20.86
C LYS A 51 -0.78 -3.76 20.44
N ILE A 52 -1.72 -4.01 19.54
CA ILE A 52 -2.69 -3.00 19.11
C ILE A 52 -3.51 -2.47 20.30
N MET A 53 -3.90 -3.36 21.22
CA MET A 53 -4.71 -3.01 22.39
C MET A 53 -3.90 -2.32 23.49
N ASN A 54 -2.68 -2.78 23.75
CA ASN A 54 -1.95 -2.41 24.97
C ASN A 54 -0.68 -1.58 24.72
N ASP A 55 -0.14 -1.59 23.50
CA ASP A 55 1.07 -0.85 23.11
C ASP A 55 0.96 -0.31 21.66
N PRO A 56 -0.05 0.51 21.36
CA PRO A 56 -0.21 1.04 20.00
C PRO A 56 0.86 2.09 19.67
N ASN A 57 1.46 1.98 18.47
CA ASN A 57 2.56 2.86 18.02
C ASN A 57 2.18 3.82 16.87
N ARG A 58 0.88 3.90 16.53
CA ARG A 58 0.32 4.79 15.49
C ARG A 58 -0.94 5.53 15.97
N GLY A 59 -1.08 5.68 17.28
CA GLY A 59 -2.29 6.20 17.93
C GLY A 59 -3.21 5.08 18.42
N SER A 60 -4.19 5.44 19.24
CA SER A 60 -5.05 4.47 19.95
C SER A 60 -5.60 3.38 19.02
N MET A 61 -5.49 2.12 19.46
CA MET A 61 -6.00 0.95 18.75
C MET A 61 -5.50 0.84 17.30
N ARG A 62 -4.24 1.24 17.05
CA ARG A 62 -3.58 1.15 15.74
C ARG A 62 -2.11 0.78 15.91
N HIS A 63 -1.63 -0.10 15.04
CA HIS A 63 -0.24 -0.52 15.06
C HIS A 63 0.33 -0.60 13.64
N TYR A 64 1.60 -0.23 13.52
CA TYR A 64 2.43 -0.41 12.33
C TYR A 64 3.04 -1.82 12.33
N ILE A 65 2.72 -2.64 11.34
CA ILE A 65 3.14 -4.05 11.27
C ILE A 65 3.97 -4.25 10.01
N THR A 66 5.26 -4.55 10.16
CA THR A 66 6.14 -4.91 9.05
C THR A 66 5.71 -6.24 8.43
N LEU A 67 5.69 -6.31 7.10
CA LEU A 67 5.31 -7.50 6.35
C LEU A 67 6.52 -8.12 5.66
N PRO A 68 6.57 -9.46 5.51
CA PRO A 68 7.68 -10.11 4.84
C PRO A 68 7.62 -9.89 3.33
N PHE A 69 8.80 -9.82 2.70
CA PHE A 69 8.95 -9.79 1.24
C PHE A 69 8.79 -11.18 0.61
N THR A 70 7.71 -11.88 0.97
CA THR A 70 7.38 -13.23 0.48
C THR A 70 5.91 -13.33 0.11
N ARG A 71 5.56 -14.31 -0.73
CA ARG A 71 4.15 -14.60 -1.03
C ARG A 71 3.39 -15.00 0.24
N PRO A 72 2.10 -14.66 0.36
CA PRO A 72 1.31 -13.89 -0.62
C PRO A 72 1.40 -12.37 -0.45
N PHE A 73 2.13 -11.87 0.55
CA PHE A 73 2.24 -10.44 0.83
C PHE A 73 3.00 -9.68 -0.26
N TYR A 74 4.13 -10.23 -0.70
CA TYR A 74 4.96 -9.63 -1.75
C TYR A 74 4.93 -10.48 -3.02
N GLN A 75 4.19 -10.01 -4.03
CA GLN A 75 4.01 -10.67 -5.32
C GLN A 75 3.71 -9.65 -6.44
N ASP A 76 3.98 -10.04 -7.69
CA ASP A 76 3.84 -9.20 -8.88
C ASP A 76 2.46 -8.56 -9.04
N THR A 77 1.41 -9.24 -8.57
CA THR A 77 0.04 -8.71 -8.62
C THR A 77 -0.11 -7.39 -7.86
N TYR A 78 0.70 -7.17 -6.82
CA TYR A 78 0.74 -5.94 -6.02
C TYR A 78 1.96 -5.08 -6.34
N HIS A 79 3.13 -5.70 -6.47
CA HIS A 79 4.45 -5.05 -6.52
C HIS A 79 5.12 -5.14 -7.90
N GLY A 80 4.43 -5.71 -8.89
CA GLY A 80 4.92 -5.96 -10.26
C GLY A 80 4.10 -5.24 -11.32
N ASN A 81 3.29 -4.25 -10.94
CA ASN A 81 2.41 -3.56 -11.88
C ASN A 81 3.22 -2.55 -12.72
N GLY A 82 3.25 -2.77 -14.05
CA GLY A 82 4.00 -1.94 -14.98
C GLY A 82 3.56 -0.47 -15.01
N ASP A 83 2.25 -0.20 -14.87
CA ASP A 83 1.72 1.16 -14.84
C ASP A 83 2.17 1.91 -13.58
N LEU A 84 2.13 1.23 -12.43
CA LEU A 84 2.62 1.79 -11.17
C LEU A 84 4.10 2.13 -11.28
N PHE A 85 4.93 1.24 -11.82
CA PHE A 85 6.36 1.51 -12.03
C PHE A 85 6.60 2.62 -13.05
N ALA A 86 5.82 2.69 -14.12
CA ALA A 86 5.97 3.75 -15.12
C ALA A 86 5.74 5.13 -14.49
N ILE A 87 4.70 5.28 -13.65
CA ILE A 87 4.44 6.52 -12.92
C ILE A 87 5.53 6.78 -11.87
N ALA A 88 5.87 5.78 -11.05
CA ALA A 88 6.85 5.94 -9.97
C ALA A 88 8.23 6.33 -10.52
N ARG A 89 8.70 5.69 -11.60
CA ARG A 89 9.99 5.98 -12.23
C ARG A 89 10.02 7.33 -12.93
N ALA A 90 8.90 7.77 -13.50
CA ALA A 90 8.80 9.11 -14.08
C ALA A 90 8.99 10.22 -13.03
N ILE A 91 8.71 9.94 -11.75
CA ILE A 91 8.85 10.89 -10.64
C ILE A 91 10.19 10.71 -9.91
N LEU A 92 10.55 9.46 -9.59
CA LEU A 92 11.66 9.13 -8.70
C LEU A 92 12.95 8.72 -9.44
N GLY A 93 12.87 8.47 -10.75
CA GLY A 93 13.95 7.91 -11.56
C GLY A 93 13.92 6.38 -11.65
N ASP A 94 14.71 5.83 -12.58
CA ASP A 94 14.70 4.40 -12.91
C ASP A 94 15.25 3.49 -11.80
N ASP A 95 16.10 4.03 -10.93
CA ASP A 95 16.74 3.30 -9.82
C ASP A 95 15.85 3.20 -8.57
N ALA A 96 14.59 3.63 -8.65
CA ALA A 96 13.64 3.56 -7.54
C ALA A 96 13.34 2.10 -7.14
N TYR A 97 13.40 1.82 -5.83
CA TYR A 97 13.09 0.51 -5.26
C TYR A 97 12.29 0.64 -3.96
N ALA A 98 11.55 -0.40 -3.61
CA ALA A 98 10.82 -0.46 -2.34
C ALA A 98 11.78 -0.77 -1.19
N MET A 99 11.93 0.18 -0.25
CA MET A 99 12.74 -0.01 0.97
C MET A 99 11.94 -0.64 2.11
N GLN A 100 10.63 -0.42 2.16
CA GLN A 100 9.78 -0.77 3.30
C GLN A 100 8.45 -1.35 2.83
N PHE A 101 7.95 -2.35 3.54
CA PHE A 101 6.64 -2.93 3.28
C PHE A 101 5.96 -3.31 4.59
N ALA A 102 4.80 -2.72 4.84
CA ALA A 102 4.08 -2.82 6.10
C ALA A 102 2.61 -2.48 5.94
N SER A 103 1.85 -2.77 6.99
CA SER A 103 0.46 -2.35 7.16
C SER A 103 0.34 -1.39 8.34
N ASP A 104 -0.35 -0.28 8.15
CA ASP A 104 -1.00 0.44 9.25
C ASP A 104 -2.36 -0.19 9.49
N THR A 105 -2.51 -0.84 10.66
CA THR A 105 -3.69 -1.67 10.93
C THR A 105 -4.55 -1.05 12.03
N PRO A 106 -5.60 -0.27 11.68
CA PRO A 106 -6.55 0.23 12.67
C PRO A 106 -7.48 -0.88 13.14
N ALA A 107 -7.71 -0.97 14.45
CA ALA A 107 -8.69 -1.82 15.07
C ALA A 107 -9.96 -1.03 15.45
N LYS A 108 -11.03 -1.77 15.78
CA LYS A 108 -12.25 -1.14 16.33
C LYS A 108 -11.89 -0.36 17.59
N GLY A 109 -12.24 0.92 17.61
CA GLY A 109 -11.86 1.85 18.68
C GLY A 109 -10.73 2.80 18.30
N SER A 110 -10.14 2.64 17.11
CA SER A 110 -9.19 3.62 16.59
C SER A 110 -9.85 4.98 16.41
N ILE A 111 -9.09 6.04 16.70
CA ILE A 111 -9.53 7.43 16.55
C ILE A 111 -8.99 8.05 15.26
N TYR A 112 -9.53 9.21 14.89
CA TYR A 112 -8.96 10.04 13.83
C TYR A 112 -7.53 10.44 14.18
N GLN A 113 -6.66 10.45 13.18
CA GLN A 113 -5.30 10.98 13.32
C GLN A 113 -5.32 12.50 13.12
N ASP A 114 -4.40 13.17 13.80
CA ASP A 114 -4.08 14.56 13.50
C ASP A 114 -3.48 14.70 12.09
N TRP A 115 -3.48 15.91 11.55
CA TRP A 115 -2.87 16.20 10.25
C TRP A 115 -1.36 15.92 10.29
N HIS A 116 -0.86 15.11 9.36
CA HIS A 116 0.55 14.78 9.21
C HIS A 116 0.86 14.41 7.74
N SER A 117 2.14 14.38 7.41
CA SER A 117 2.67 13.69 6.24
C SER A 117 3.27 12.36 6.66
N ASP A 118 3.23 11.37 5.78
CA ASP A 118 3.97 10.12 5.93
C ASP A 118 5.49 10.34 5.83
#